data_AF-A0AAF0ZQQ8-F1
#
_entry.id   AF-A0AAF0ZQQ8-F1
#
_cell.length_a   1.000
_cell.length_b   1.000
_cell.length_c   1.000
_cell.angle_alpha   90.00
_cell.angle_beta   90.00
_cell.angle_gamma   90.00
#
_symmetry.space_group_name_H-M   'P 1'
#
loop_
_entity.id
_entity.type
_entity.pdbx_description
1 polymer ?
#
loop_
_entity_poly.entity_id
_entity_poly.type
_entity_poly.pdbx_seq_one_letter_code
_entity_poly.pdbx_strand_id
1 'polypeptide(L)'
;MVKFPQMGFTENGSATFLSSGNPCLDFFFHIVPDTPHQDLLKRLQLSWNFNDLTTLKLICNLRGVRGTGKSMKEGFYTCALWLHFHHPKTLACNLKPILDFGYFKDVLEILYRLIEGPNVRENEKTEWKEKKENGFFSEKKFSYLCKVKAKKIRVEKNVDKAKKLLSRYDEDCNFRFLYDKVCVFLADALRDDMALYNEGNYSHALEIPEVYICAKKWEELPYKRVPSVAMKVYKKLFYKHDKERFEQYLDVKEGKTTIAAGALLPHEIIASLNDSTGTEVAELQWERMVNDLAKKGKLTNCMAICDVSGSMNGTPMEVSVALGLLIST
;
A
#
# COMPACT_ATOMS: atom_id res chain seq x y z
N MET A 1 -18.99 -20.66 42.95
CA MET A 1 -17.54 -20.71 42.65
C MET A 1 -17.25 -19.72 41.53
N VAL A 2 -16.45 -18.69 41.80
CA VAL A 2 -15.98 -17.77 40.77
C VAL A 2 -14.88 -18.50 39.98
N LYS A 3 -15.13 -18.82 38.70
CA LYS A 3 -14.09 -19.36 37.81
C LYS A 3 -13.14 -18.21 37.46
N PHE A 4 -11.88 -18.31 37.89
CA PHE A 4 -10.86 -17.36 37.46
C PHE A 4 -10.58 -17.53 35.96
N PRO A 5 -10.41 -16.42 35.20
CA PRO A 5 -10.12 -16.48 33.79
C PRO A 5 -8.78 -17.19 33.53
N GLN A 6 -8.76 -18.07 32.52
CA GLN A 6 -7.55 -18.80 32.17
C GLN A 6 -6.48 -17.85 31.63
N MET A 7 -5.29 -17.94 32.21
CA MET A 7 -4.12 -17.19 31.76
C MET A 7 -3.16 -18.12 31.01
N GLY A 8 -2.42 -17.53 30.07
CA GLY A 8 -1.31 -18.15 29.37
C GLY A 8 -0.20 -17.13 29.13
N PHE A 9 0.69 -17.44 28.19
CA PHE A 9 1.80 -16.57 27.82
C PHE A 9 1.66 -16.10 26.38
N THR A 10 2.01 -14.85 26.12
CA THR A 10 2.22 -14.33 24.74
C THR A 10 3.44 -15.00 24.11
N GLU A 11 3.65 -14.82 22.80
CA GLU A 11 4.88 -15.25 22.12
C GLU A 11 6.16 -14.71 22.78
N ASN A 12 6.09 -13.53 23.40
CA ASN A 12 7.20 -12.92 24.16
C ASN A 12 7.27 -13.34 25.64
N GLY A 13 6.55 -14.39 26.05
CA GLY A 13 6.58 -14.93 27.42
C GLY A 13 5.87 -14.07 28.49
N SER A 14 5.14 -13.02 28.11
CA SER A 14 4.37 -12.19 29.06
C SER A 14 3.04 -12.84 29.41
N ALA A 15 2.62 -12.76 30.68
CA ALA A 15 1.33 -13.30 31.12
C ALA A 15 0.17 -12.52 30.47
N THR A 16 -0.81 -13.26 29.95
CA THR A 16 -2.01 -12.68 29.32
C THR A 16 -3.23 -13.58 29.54
N PHE A 17 -4.43 -13.02 29.47
CA PHE A 17 -5.66 -13.82 29.47
C PHE A 17 -5.85 -14.51 28.12
N LEU A 18 -6.22 -15.79 28.14
CA LEU A 18 -6.44 -16.58 26.92
C LEU A 18 -7.71 -16.16 26.16
N SER A 19 -8.66 -15.55 26.87
CA SER A 19 -9.89 -15.00 26.32
C SER A 19 -10.40 -13.90 27.25
N SER A 20 -10.97 -12.87 26.66
CA SER A 20 -11.70 -11.81 27.35
C SER A 20 -13.13 -12.21 27.72
N GLY A 21 -13.61 -13.38 27.26
CA GLY A 21 -15.01 -13.78 27.33
C GLY A 21 -15.91 -13.13 26.27
N ASN A 22 -15.39 -12.17 25.49
CA ASN A 22 -16.09 -11.55 24.37
C ASN A 22 -15.42 -11.97 23.04
N PRO A 23 -16.08 -12.77 22.20
CA PRO A 23 -15.52 -13.24 20.94
C PRO A 23 -15.07 -12.14 19.96
N CYS A 24 -15.77 -10.98 19.93
CA CYS A 24 -15.36 -9.86 19.09
C CYS A 24 -14.08 -9.18 19.62
N LEU A 25 -13.96 -9.04 20.94
CA LEU A 25 -12.73 -8.51 21.54
C LEU A 25 -11.56 -9.48 21.37
N ASP A 26 -11.82 -10.79 21.47
CA ASP A 26 -10.81 -11.82 21.23
C ASP A 26 -10.36 -11.83 19.76
N PHE A 27 -11.28 -11.64 18.82
CA PHE A 27 -10.93 -11.44 17.40
C PHE A 27 -10.10 -10.17 17.22
N PHE A 28 -10.49 -9.06 17.84
CA PHE A 28 -9.74 -7.83 17.76
C PHE A 28 -8.34 -7.96 18.37
N PHE A 29 -8.16 -8.64 19.50
CA PHE A 29 -6.87 -8.67 20.18
C PHE A 29 -5.92 -9.71 19.58
N HIS A 30 -6.39 -10.94 19.33
CA HIS A 30 -5.53 -12.06 18.98
C HIS A 30 -5.22 -12.19 17.49
N ILE A 31 -5.95 -11.50 16.61
CA ILE A 31 -5.64 -11.51 15.17
C ILE A 31 -4.50 -10.52 14.90
N VAL A 32 -3.33 -11.07 14.59
CA VAL A 32 -2.05 -10.38 14.32
C VAL A 32 -1.41 -10.94 13.04
N PRO A 33 -0.41 -10.28 12.42
CA PRO A 33 0.14 -10.68 11.12
C PRO A 33 0.54 -12.15 10.99
N ASP A 34 1.04 -12.77 12.06
CA ASP A 34 1.51 -14.16 12.07
C ASP A 34 0.44 -15.17 12.52
N THR A 35 -0.82 -14.74 12.71
CA THR A 35 -1.90 -15.65 13.08
C THR A 35 -2.17 -16.67 11.96
N PRO A 36 -2.16 -17.99 12.27
CA PRO A 36 -2.52 -19.02 11.30
C PRO A 36 -3.91 -18.84 10.70
N HIS A 37 -4.07 -19.14 9.40
CA HIS A 37 -5.35 -18.97 8.70
C HIS A 37 -6.53 -19.70 9.36
N GLN A 38 -6.28 -20.90 9.90
CA GLN A 38 -7.32 -21.69 10.57
C GLN A 38 -7.82 -21.02 11.86
N ASP A 39 -6.91 -20.45 12.65
CA ASP A 39 -7.25 -19.74 13.89
C ASP A 39 -8.01 -18.45 13.60
N LEU A 40 -7.60 -17.74 12.53
CA LEU A 40 -8.32 -16.57 12.05
C LEU A 40 -9.77 -16.92 11.69
N LEU A 41 -10.00 -17.96 10.88
CA LEU A 41 -11.34 -18.39 10.49
C LEU A 41 -12.18 -18.87 11.69
N LYS A 42 -11.57 -19.58 12.64
CA LYS A 42 -12.26 -20.02 13.86
C LYS A 42 -12.72 -18.84 14.70
N ARG A 43 -11.85 -17.86 14.93
CA ARG A 43 -12.19 -16.65 15.69
C ARG A 43 -13.19 -15.78 14.94
N LEU A 44 -13.08 -15.71 13.62
CA LEU A 44 -14.03 -15.01 12.75
C LEU A 44 -15.44 -15.57 12.95
N GLN A 45 -15.60 -16.89 12.81
CA GLN A 45 -16.89 -17.56 12.98
C GLN A 45 -17.48 -17.32 14.38
N LEU A 46 -16.67 -17.44 15.44
CA LEU A 46 -17.12 -17.20 16.82
C LEU A 46 -17.58 -15.76 17.03
N SER A 47 -16.81 -14.79 16.53
CA SER A 47 -17.16 -13.37 16.63
C SER A 47 -18.43 -13.06 15.84
N TRP A 48 -18.57 -13.61 14.64
CA TRP A 48 -19.73 -13.40 13.78
C TRP A 48 -21.02 -13.94 14.41
N ASN A 49 -20.96 -15.15 14.98
CA ASN A 49 -22.09 -15.74 15.69
C ASN A 49 -22.47 -14.96 16.96
N PHE A 50 -21.54 -14.20 17.54
CA PHE A 50 -21.79 -13.37 18.71
C PHE A 50 -22.38 -12.00 18.34
N ASN A 51 -21.75 -11.28 17.39
CA ASN A 51 -22.23 -9.99 16.90
C ASN A 51 -21.70 -9.72 15.48
N ASP A 52 -22.54 -10.00 14.49
CA ASP A 52 -22.24 -9.87 13.06
C ASP A 52 -21.83 -8.45 12.65
N LEU A 53 -22.54 -7.41 13.11
CA LEU A 53 -22.26 -6.02 12.79
C LEU A 53 -20.89 -5.58 13.33
N THR A 54 -20.57 -5.94 14.57
CA THR A 54 -19.28 -5.62 15.18
C THR A 54 -18.16 -6.38 14.48
N THR A 55 -18.36 -7.66 14.17
CA THR A 55 -17.40 -8.42 13.40
C THR A 55 -17.17 -7.84 12.01
N LEU A 56 -18.20 -7.39 11.30
CA LEU A 56 -18.05 -6.73 10.00
C LEU A 56 -17.18 -5.45 10.11
N LYS A 57 -17.38 -4.64 11.17
CA LYS A 57 -16.54 -3.48 11.45
C LYS A 57 -15.10 -3.89 11.75
N LEU A 58 -14.89 -4.99 12.47
CA LEU A 58 -13.56 -5.53 12.75
C LEU A 58 -12.86 -6.04 11.49
N ILE A 59 -13.59 -6.67 10.57
CA ILE A 59 -13.06 -7.05 9.24
C ILE A 59 -12.60 -5.80 8.48
N CYS A 60 -13.38 -4.72 8.47
CA CYS A 60 -12.96 -3.46 7.86
C CYS A 60 -11.74 -2.85 8.57
N ASN A 61 -11.67 -2.95 9.90
CA ASN A 61 -10.52 -2.51 10.70
C ASN A 61 -9.24 -3.30 10.37
N LEU A 62 -9.31 -4.59 10.02
CA LEU A 62 -8.14 -5.32 9.53
C LEU A 62 -7.54 -4.64 8.30
N ARG A 63 -8.38 -4.12 7.41
CA ARG A 63 -7.91 -3.48 6.18
C ARG A 63 -7.36 -2.08 6.38
N GLY A 64 -7.84 -1.35 7.39
CA GLY A 64 -7.57 0.08 7.61
C GLY A 64 -6.09 0.45 7.46
N VAL A 65 -5.77 1.22 6.40
CA VAL A 65 -4.40 1.65 6.04
C VAL A 65 -4.07 3.09 6.36
N ARG A 66 -5.10 3.92 6.60
CA ARG A 66 -4.96 5.36 6.80
C ARG A 66 -4.92 5.73 8.29
N GLY A 67 -4.22 4.93 9.10
CA GLY A 67 -4.22 5.04 10.57
C GLY A 67 -5.54 4.63 11.24
N THR A 68 -6.49 4.06 10.48
CA THR A 68 -7.83 3.67 10.94
C THR A 68 -7.93 2.20 11.36
N GLY A 69 -6.84 1.44 11.23
CA GLY A 69 -6.87 0.00 11.46
C GLY A 69 -5.50 -0.66 11.49
N LYS A 70 -5.51 -2.00 11.41
CA LYS A 70 -4.32 -2.83 11.63
C LYS A 70 -3.45 -3.04 10.39
N SER A 71 -3.87 -2.58 9.22
CA SER A 71 -3.17 -2.80 7.95
C SER A 71 -2.86 -4.29 7.63
N MET A 72 -3.67 -5.21 8.15
CA MET A 72 -3.57 -6.65 7.93
C MET A 72 -4.23 -7.07 6.62
N LYS A 73 -3.51 -6.85 5.53
CA LYS A 73 -3.98 -7.10 4.16
C LYS A 73 -4.44 -8.55 3.92
N GLU A 74 -3.62 -9.55 4.24
CA GLU A 74 -3.95 -10.95 3.94
C GLU A 74 -5.09 -11.47 4.82
N GLY A 75 -5.08 -11.13 6.12
CA GLY A 75 -6.18 -11.46 7.03
C GLY A 75 -7.51 -10.85 6.60
N PHE A 76 -7.51 -9.63 6.06
CA PHE A 76 -8.69 -9.02 5.46
C PHE A 76 -9.22 -9.84 4.27
N TYR A 77 -8.36 -10.23 3.31
CA TYR A 77 -8.84 -11.02 2.16
C TYR A 77 -9.34 -12.39 2.57
N THR A 78 -8.72 -13.05 3.56
CA THR A 78 -9.26 -14.29 4.14
C THR A 78 -10.68 -14.07 4.68
N CYS A 79 -10.91 -13.00 5.44
CA CYS A 79 -12.23 -12.66 5.95
C CYS A 79 -13.22 -12.31 4.83
N ALA A 80 -12.79 -11.56 3.82
CA ALA A 80 -13.65 -11.17 2.68
C ALA A 80 -14.09 -12.40 1.86
N LEU A 81 -13.19 -13.36 1.63
CA LEU A 81 -13.54 -14.62 0.98
C LEU A 81 -14.51 -15.44 1.84
N TRP A 82 -14.28 -15.51 3.15
CA TRP A 82 -15.22 -16.15 4.07
C TRP A 82 -16.61 -15.49 4.03
N LEU A 83 -16.68 -14.16 4.02
CA LEU A 83 -17.94 -13.43 3.84
C LEU A 83 -18.60 -13.76 2.50
N HIS A 84 -17.83 -13.92 1.42
CA HIS A 84 -18.41 -14.31 0.14
C HIS A 84 -19.08 -15.68 0.20
N PHE A 85 -18.45 -16.67 0.85
CA PHE A 85 -18.98 -18.04 0.92
C PHE A 85 -20.14 -18.20 1.91
N HIS A 86 -20.16 -17.44 3.00
CA HIS A 86 -21.17 -17.58 4.06
C HIS A 86 -22.24 -16.47 4.06
N HIS A 87 -21.86 -15.25 3.69
CA HIS A 87 -22.71 -14.05 3.75
C HIS A 87 -22.54 -13.15 2.49
N PRO A 88 -22.76 -13.69 1.27
CA PRO A 88 -22.40 -13.03 0.00
C PRO A 88 -23.05 -11.66 -0.17
N LYS A 89 -24.31 -11.53 0.27
CA LYS A 89 -25.05 -10.25 0.23
C LYS A 89 -24.43 -9.21 1.15
N THR A 90 -23.94 -9.61 2.31
CA THR A 90 -23.31 -8.69 3.26
C THR A 90 -22.01 -8.12 2.68
N LEU A 91 -21.19 -8.94 2.04
CA LEU A 91 -19.99 -8.45 1.36
C LEU A 91 -20.35 -7.47 0.23
N ALA A 92 -21.26 -7.86 -0.65
CA ALA A 92 -21.60 -7.10 -1.85
C ALA A 92 -22.36 -5.78 -1.55
N CYS A 93 -23.16 -5.72 -0.49
CA CYS A 93 -23.87 -4.50 -0.10
C CYS A 93 -23.02 -3.52 0.72
N ASN A 94 -21.88 -3.97 1.28
CA ASN A 94 -21.00 -3.14 2.11
C ASN A 94 -19.69 -2.75 1.40
N LEU A 95 -19.66 -2.79 0.06
CA LEU A 95 -18.48 -2.42 -0.73
C LEU A 95 -17.96 -1.02 -0.40
N LYS A 96 -18.86 -0.02 -0.28
CA LYS A 96 -18.46 1.36 0.00
C LYS A 96 -17.75 1.50 1.36
N PRO A 97 -18.32 1.07 2.49
CA PRO A 97 -17.60 1.04 3.77
C PRO A 97 -16.26 0.30 3.71
N ILE A 98 -16.20 -0.87 3.05
CA ILE A 98 -14.95 -1.63 2.90
C ILE A 98 -13.87 -0.79 2.19
N LEU A 99 -14.26 -0.07 1.15
CA LEU A 99 -13.36 0.78 0.36
C LEU A 99 -12.95 2.06 1.08
N ASP A 100 -13.78 2.60 1.97
CA ASP A 100 -13.43 3.75 2.82
C ASP A 100 -12.26 3.41 3.76
N PHE A 101 -12.21 2.18 4.28
CA PHE A 101 -11.08 1.68 5.07
C PHE A 101 -9.88 1.24 4.21
N GLY A 102 -10.14 0.76 2.99
CA GLY A 102 -9.15 0.23 2.05
C GLY A 102 -8.89 1.12 0.83
N TYR A 103 -8.73 0.46 -0.32
CA TYR A 103 -8.52 1.04 -1.64
C TYR A 103 -9.42 0.38 -2.68
N PHE A 104 -9.72 1.08 -3.77
CA PHE A 104 -10.46 0.55 -4.93
C PHE A 104 -9.89 -0.76 -5.49
N LYS A 105 -8.57 -0.98 -5.41
CA LYS A 105 -7.95 -2.24 -5.85
C LYS A 105 -8.35 -3.46 -5.02
N ASP A 106 -8.87 -3.26 -3.81
CA ASP A 106 -9.21 -4.35 -2.91
C ASP A 106 -10.41 -5.16 -3.42
N VAL A 107 -11.42 -4.51 -4.00
CA VAL A 107 -12.57 -5.24 -4.59
C VAL A 107 -12.15 -6.04 -5.82
N LEU A 108 -11.20 -5.51 -6.61
CA LEU A 108 -10.62 -6.23 -7.74
C LEU A 108 -9.78 -7.43 -7.28
N GLU A 109 -9.03 -7.27 -6.20
CA GLU A 109 -8.24 -8.36 -5.62
C GLU A 109 -9.13 -9.47 -5.03
N ILE A 110 -10.27 -9.12 -4.41
CA ILE A 110 -11.27 -10.10 -3.94
C ILE A 110 -11.80 -10.91 -5.12
N LEU A 111 -12.26 -10.26 -6.20
CA LEU A 111 -12.73 -10.95 -7.40
C LEU A 111 -11.63 -11.83 -8.01
N TYR A 112 -10.39 -11.33 -8.06
CA TYR A 112 -9.25 -12.09 -8.57
C TYR A 112 -9.00 -13.38 -7.77
N ARG A 113 -9.04 -13.30 -6.44
CA ARG A 113 -8.87 -14.46 -5.55
C ARG A 113 -10.04 -15.44 -5.60
N LEU A 114 -11.25 -14.99 -5.91
CA LEU A 114 -12.39 -15.89 -6.13
C LEU A 114 -12.25 -16.72 -7.42
N ILE A 115 -11.55 -16.19 -8.43
CA ILE A 115 -11.34 -16.86 -9.72
C ILE A 115 -10.10 -17.77 -9.68
N GLU A 116 -8.96 -17.24 -9.22
CA GLU A 116 -7.68 -17.96 -9.25
C GLU A 116 -7.34 -18.71 -7.95
N GLY A 117 -8.09 -18.45 -6.88
CA GLY A 117 -7.93 -19.07 -5.57
C GLY A 117 -7.35 -18.13 -4.50
N PRO A 118 -7.54 -18.48 -3.21
CA PRO A 118 -7.22 -17.61 -2.07
C PRO A 118 -5.73 -17.26 -1.97
N ASN A 119 -4.86 -18.19 -2.40
CA ASN A 119 -3.40 -18.11 -2.25
C ASN A 119 -2.69 -17.72 -3.55
N VAL A 120 -3.42 -17.22 -4.56
CA VAL A 120 -2.85 -16.90 -5.89
C VAL A 120 -1.61 -16.00 -5.81
N ARG A 121 -1.59 -15.02 -4.91
CA ARG A 121 -0.46 -14.09 -4.75
C ARG A 121 0.77 -14.75 -4.15
N GLU A 122 0.58 -15.71 -3.25
CA GLU A 122 1.67 -16.48 -2.68
C GLU A 122 2.25 -17.42 -3.73
N ASN A 123 1.39 -18.12 -4.47
CA ASN A 123 1.79 -19.00 -5.57
C ASN A 123 2.58 -18.23 -6.64
N GLU A 124 2.08 -17.06 -7.08
CA GLU A 124 2.77 -16.19 -8.03
C GLU A 124 4.15 -15.73 -7.53
N LYS A 125 4.27 -15.45 -6.22
CA LYS A 125 5.52 -15.04 -5.59
C LYS A 125 6.53 -16.18 -5.54
N THR A 126 6.09 -17.39 -5.20
CA THR A 126 6.91 -18.60 -5.18
C THR A 126 7.39 -18.94 -6.58
N GLU A 127 6.51 -18.98 -7.57
CA GLU A 127 6.88 -19.20 -8.97
C GLU A 127 7.91 -18.17 -9.47
N TRP A 128 7.77 -16.90 -9.07
CA TRP A 128 8.71 -15.86 -9.46
C TRP A 128 10.09 -16.08 -8.84
N LYS A 129 10.15 -16.47 -7.55
CA LYS A 129 11.41 -16.80 -6.87
C LYS A 129 12.11 -17.99 -7.52
N GLU A 130 11.39 -19.06 -7.81
CA GLU A 130 11.92 -20.23 -8.50
C GLU A 130 12.49 -19.87 -9.89
N LYS A 131 11.77 -19.05 -10.67
CA LYS A 131 12.27 -18.56 -11.97
C LYS A 131 13.52 -17.71 -11.82
N LYS A 132 13.63 -16.92 -10.75
CA LYS A 132 14.81 -16.11 -10.45
C LYS A 132 16.01 -16.97 -10.07
N GLU A 133 15.81 -17.98 -9.22
CA GLU A 133 16.84 -18.91 -8.77
C GLU A 133 17.34 -19.81 -9.90
N ASN A 134 16.44 -20.23 -10.80
CA ASN A 134 16.77 -21.02 -11.99
C ASN A 134 17.47 -20.22 -13.12
N GLY A 135 17.96 -19.01 -12.84
CA GLY A 135 18.75 -18.22 -13.79
C GLY A 135 17.97 -17.68 -14.99
N PHE A 136 16.62 -17.67 -14.97
CA PHE A 136 15.81 -17.18 -16.10
C PHE A 136 16.07 -15.70 -16.45
N PHE A 137 16.68 -14.95 -15.52
CA PHE A 137 17.05 -13.55 -15.69
C PHE A 137 18.56 -13.31 -15.84
N SER A 138 19.40 -14.36 -15.87
CA SER A 138 20.87 -14.19 -15.88
C SER A 138 21.45 -13.86 -17.27
N GLU A 139 20.71 -14.04 -18.36
CA GLU A 139 21.16 -13.60 -19.68
C GLU A 139 20.73 -12.16 -19.97
N LYS A 140 21.67 -11.23 -19.76
CA LYS A 140 21.69 -9.88 -20.33
C LYS A 140 21.67 -9.95 -21.87
N LYS A 141 20.49 -10.19 -22.44
CA LYS A 141 20.01 -9.67 -23.71
C LYS A 141 18.51 -9.92 -23.76
N PHE A 142 17.74 -8.92 -23.36
CA PHE A 142 16.29 -8.85 -23.61
C PHE A 142 16.07 -8.67 -25.12
N SER A 143 16.35 -9.72 -25.90
CA SER A 143 16.13 -9.78 -27.33
C SER A 143 14.69 -9.37 -27.61
N TYR A 144 14.46 -8.62 -28.70
CA TYR A 144 13.13 -8.26 -29.16
C TYR A 144 12.21 -9.49 -29.22
N LEU A 145 12.75 -10.64 -29.62
CA LEU A 145 12.04 -11.91 -29.67
C LEU A 145 11.54 -12.37 -28.29
N CYS A 146 12.33 -12.17 -27.22
CA CYS A 146 11.90 -12.46 -25.84
C CYS A 146 10.76 -11.53 -25.40
N LYS A 147 10.78 -10.24 -25.78
CA LYS A 147 9.67 -9.30 -25.50
C LYS A 147 8.39 -9.71 -26.21
N VAL A 148 8.48 -10.13 -27.47
CA VAL A 148 7.35 -10.60 -28.26
C VAL A 148 6.77 -11.89 -27.69
N LYS A 149 7.62 -12.88 -27.36
CA LYS A 149 7.20 -14.11 -26.68
C LYS A 149 6.51 -13.84 -25.34
N ALA A 150 7.11 -12.98 -24.50
CA ALA A 150 6.52 -12.59 -23.22
C ALA A 150 5.20 -11.82 -23.39
N LYS A 151 5.04 -11.03 -24.45
CA LYS A 151 3.75 -10.38 -24.79
C LYS A 151 2.70 -11.42 -25.16
N LYS A 152 3.05 -12.40 -26.01
CA LYS A 152 2.14 -13.48 -26.41
C LYS A 152 1.66 -14.29 -25.21
N ILE A 153 2.58 -14.73 -24.34
CA ILE A 153 2.24 -15.47 -23.11
C ILE A 153 1.31 -14.65 -22.20
N ARG A 154 1.54 -13.33 -22.07
CA ARG A 154 0.64 -12.45 -21.29
C ARG A 154 -0.77 -12.39 -21.87
N VAL A 155 -0.88 -12.31 -23.20
CA VAL A 155 -2.18 -12.30 -23.89
C VAL A 155 -2.91 -13.63 -23.67
N GLU A 156 -2.22 -14.76 -23.84
CA GLU A 156 -2.80 -16.09 -23.61
C GLU A 156 -3.30 -16.24 -22.16
N LYS A 157 -2.47 -15.88 -21.17
CA LYS A 157 -2.88 -15.86 -19.76
C LYS A 157 -4.10 -14.97 -19.50
N ASN A 158 -4.18 -13.80 -20.15
CA ASN A 158 -5.33 -12.91 -20.01
C ASN A 158 -6.60 -13.51 -20.62
N VAL A 159 -6.49 -14.21 -21.75
CA VAL A 159 -7.60 -14.93 -22.38
C VAL A 159 -8.08 -16.06 -21.46
N ASP A 160 -7.17 -16.84 -20.87
CA ASP A 160 -7.55 -17.92 -19.95
C ASP A 160 -8.25 -17.38 -18.70
N LYS A 161 -7.75 -16.26 -18.14
CA LYS A 161 -8.42 -15.56 -17.03
C LYS A 161 -9.82 -15.08 -17.41
N ALA A 162 -9.98 -14.52 -18.60
CA ALA A 162 -11.29 -14.08 -19.10
C ALA A 162 -12.27 -15.25 -19.27
N LYS A 163 -11.80 -16.40 -19.78
CA LYS A 163 -12.61 -17.61 -19.89
C LYS A 163 -13.07 -18.13 -18.52
N LYS A 164 -12.14 -18.20 -17.55
CA LYS A 164 -12.48 -18.60 -16.16
C LYS A 164 -13.48 -17.64 -15.53
N LEU A 165 -13.30 -16.33 -15.75
CA LEU A 165 -14.23 -15.31 -15.27
C LEU A 165 -15.64 -15.54 -15.82
N LEU A 166 -15.77 -15.72 -17.14
CA LEU A 166 -17.06 -15.91 -17.80
C LEU A 166 -17.77 -17.19 -17.31
N SER A 167 -17.05 -18.31 -17.26
CA SER A 167 -17.59 -19.57 -16.70
C SER A 167 -18.05 -19.38 -15.25
N ARG A 168 -17.24 -18.72 -14.40
CA ARG A 168 -17.63 -18.45 -13.01
C ARG A 168 -18.83 -17.52 -12.89
N TYR A 169 -18.93 -16.52 -13.76
CA TYR A 169 -20.05 -15.58 -13.80
C TYR A 169 -21.37 -16.27 -14.16
N ASP A 170 -21.33 -17.22 -15.09
CA ASP A 170 -22.51 -17.97 -15.51
C ASP A 170 -22.93 -19.04 -14.49
N GLU A 171 -21.97 -19.68 -13.83
CA GLU A 171 -22.20 -20.80 -12.91
C GLU A 171 -22.53 -20.36 -11.47
N ASP A 172 -21.88 -19.32 -10.95
CA ASP A 172 -21.97 -18.92 -9.54
C ASP A 172 -22.79 -17.63 -9.38
N CYS A 173 -24.02 -17.79 -8.90
CA CYS A 173 -24.94 -16.67 -8.68
C CYS A 173 -24.46 -15.66 -7.63
N ASN A 174 -23.71 -16.10 -6.62
CA ASN A 174 -23.15 -15.24 -5.58
C ASN A 174 -21.97 -14.43 -6.14
N PHE A 175 -21.10 -15.08 -6.93
CA PHE A 175 -20.02 -14.41 -7.64
C PHE A 175 -20.57 -13.36 -8.60
N ARG A 176 -21.55 -13.72 -9.44
CA ARG A 176 -22.23 -12.79 -10.34
C ARG A 176 -22.80 -11.58 -9.60
N PHE A 177 -23.51 -11.80 -8.49
CA PHE A 177 -24.07 -10.70 -7.70
C PHE A 177 -22.99 -9.75 -7.16
N LEU A 178 -21.88 -10.29 -6.65
CA LEU A 178 -20.75 -9.46 -6.21
C LEU A 178 -20.11 -8.70 -7.37
N TYR A 179 -19.88 -9.38 -8.49
CA TYR A 179 -19.30 -8.80 -9.70
C TYR A 179 -20.14 -7.61 -10.19
N ASP A 180 -21.45 -7.80 -10.32
CA ASP A 180 -22.38 -6.74 -10.76
C ASP A 180 -22.34 -5.54 -9.81
N LYS A 181 -22.31 -5.78 -8.50
CA LYS A 181 -22.20 -4.70 -7.50
C LYS A 181 -20.88 -3.94 -7.61
N VAL A 182 -19.77 -4.63 -7.86
CA VAL A 182 -18.47 -3.98 -8.10
C VAL A 182 -18.49 -3.17 -9.39
N CYS A 183 -19.07 -3.70 -10.48
CA CYS A 183 -19.20 -2.99 -11.75
C CYS A 183 -20.03 -1.72 -11.62
N VAL A 184 -21.20 -1.79 -10.97
CA VAL A 184 -22.05 -0.61 -10.73
C VAL A 184 -21.30 0.43 -9.91
N PHE A 185 -20.64 0.01 -8.82
CA PHE A 185 -19.87 0.91 -7.97
C PHE A 185 -18.75 1.64 -8.75
N LEU A 186 -17.99 0.92 -9.58
CA LEU A 186 -16.93 1.52 -10.39
C LEU A 186 -17.49 2.43 -11.50
N ALA A 187 -18.63 2.08 -12.08
CA ALA A 187 -19.29 2.90 -13.09
C ALA A 187 -19.82 4.22 -12.50
N ASP A 188 -20.38 4.18 -11.29
CA ASP A 188 -20.82 5.37 -10.58
C ASP A 188 -19.63 6.27 -10.19
N ALA A 189 -18.55 5.69 -9.66
CA ALA A 189 -17.32 6.45 -9.37
C ALA A 189 -16.75 7.14 -10.62
N LEU A 190 -16.72 6.43 -11.76
CA LEU A 190 -16.27 7.01 -13.02
C LEU A 190 -17.21 8.14 -13.51
N ARG A 191 -18.52 8.00 -13.28
CA ARG A 191 -19.50 9.05 -13.63
C ARG A 191 -19.26 10.31 -12.81
N ASP A 192 -19.02 10.16 -11.51
CA ASP A 192 -18.70 11.27 -10.61
C ASP A 192 -17.41 11.97 -11.02
N ASP A 193 -16.36 11.19 -11.34
CA ASP A 193 -15.08 11.72 -11.84
C ASP A 193 -15.27 12.49 -13.16
N MET A 194 -16.05 11.96 -14.09
CA MET A 194 -16.35 12.63 -15.37
C MET A 194 -17.17 13.91 -15.19
N ALA A 195 -18.08 13.96 -14.21
CA ALA A 195 -18.84 15.16 -13.90
C ALA A 195 -17.92 16.27 -13.39
N LEU A 196 -17.07 15.96 -12.42
CA LEU A 196 -16.05 16.87 -11.89
C LEU A 196 -15.07 17.34 -13.00
N TYR A 197 -14.74 16.47 -13.95
CA TYR A 197 -13.90 16.83 -15.09
C TYR A 197 -14.58 17.87 -15.97
N ASN A 198 -15.85 17.65 -16.33
CA ASN A 198 -16.62 18.56 -17.18
C ASN A 198 -16.90 19.91 -16.50
N GLU A 199 -16.98 19.96 -15.18
CA GLU A 199 -17.12 21.19 -14.40
C GLU A 199 -15.85 22.05 -14.37
N GLY A 200 -14.73 21.59 -14.96
CA GLY A 200 -13.45 22.31 -14.93
C GLY A 200 -12.77 22.30 -13.55
N ASN A 201 -13.33 21.58 -12.59
CA ASN A 201 -12.82 21.47 -11.22
C ASN A 201 -11.60 20.54 -11.12
N TYR A 202 -11.36 19.65 -12.09
CA TYR A 202 -10.27 18.66 -11.97
C TYR A 202 -8.86 19.25 -12.05
N SER A 203 -8.63 20.23 -12.94
CA SER A 203 -7.30 20.82 -13.13
C SER A 203 -6.93 21.80 -12.02
N HIS A 204 -7.92 22.56 -11.53
CA HIS A 204 -7.73 23.54 -10.46
C HIS A 204 -7.73 22.91 -9.05
N ALA A 205 -8.48 21.83 -8.81
CA ALA A 205 -8.58 21.24 -7.47
C ALA A 205 -7.36 20.43 -7.06
N LEU A 206 -6.67 19.79 -8.01
CA LEU A 206 -5.63 18.82 -7.69
C LEU A 206 -4.21 19.33 -7.93
N GLU A 207 -4.01 20.31 -8.85
CA GLU A 207 -2.70 20.89 -9.20
C GLU A 207 -1.55 19.85 -9.28
N ILE A 208 -1.87 18.68 -9.85
CA ILE A 208 -0.96 17.53 -9.91
C ILE A 208 0.07 17.75 -11.02
N PRO A 209 1.38 17.51 -10.77
CA PRO A 209 2.45 17.74 -11.75
C PRO A 209 2.21 17.05 -13.10
N GLU A 210 1.69 15.83 -13.07
CA GLU A 210 1.44 14.97 -14.22
C GLU A 210 0.50 15.62 -15.25
N VAL A 211 -0.49 16.40 -14.80
CA VAL A 211 -1.42 17.09 -15.71
C VAL A 211 -0.69 18.15 -16.55
N TYR A 212 0.15 18.96 -15.90
CA TYR A 212 0.97 19.98 -16.56
C TYR A 212 2.04 19.34 -17.47
N ILE A 213 2.69 18.28 -16.99
CA ILE A 213 3.71 17.53 -17.74
C ILE A 213 3.10 16.93 -19.02
N CYS A 214 1.95 16.26 -18.92
CA CYS A 214 1.25 15.67 -20.07
C CYS A 214 0.78 16.74 -21.07
N ALA A 215 0.28 17.87 -20.58
CA ALA A 215 -0.13 19.01 -21.41
C ALA A 215 1.05 19.83 -21.97
N LYS A 216 2.29 19.52 -21.58
CA LYS A 216 3.51 20.29 -21.87
C LYS A 216 3.45 21.75 -21.40
N LYS A 217 2.61 22.05 -20.39
CA LYS A 217 2.43 23.37 -19.80
C LYS A 217 3.39 23.58 -18.63
N TRP A 218 4.69 23.54 -18.91
CA TRP A 218 5.74 23.65 -17.88
C TRP A 218 5.69 25.01 -17.18
N GLU A 219 5.38 26.07 -17.92
CA GLU A 219 5.28 27.45 -17.46
C GLU A 219 4.23 27.66 -16.34
N GLU A 220 3.18 26.84 -16.35
CA GLU A 220 2.06 26.95 -15.39
C GLU A 220 2.26 26.08 -14.13
N LEU A 221 3.30 25.24 -14.08
CA LEU A 221 3.49 24.26 -13.00
C LEU A 221 3.84 24.93 -11.65
N PRO A 222 3.01 24.78 -10.60
CA PRO A 222 3.29 25.36 -9.29
C PRO A 222 4.26 24.48 -8.47
N TYR A 223 5.58 24.70 -8.63
CA TYR A 223 6.62 23.92 -7.93
C TYR A 223 6.43 23.79 -6.40
N LYS A 224 5.85 24.81 -5.76
CA LYS A 224 5.58 24.83 -4.31
C LYS A 224 4.62 23.72 -3.83
N ARG A 225 3.74 23.24 -4.70
CA ARG A 225 2.74 22.21 -4.38
C ARG A 225 3.11 20.82 -4.87
N VAL A 226 4.20 20.69 -5.64
CA VAL A 226 4.70 19.40 -6.13
C VAL A 226 5.09 18.51 -4.92
N PRO A 227 4.47 17.32 -4.76
CA PRO A 227 4.81 16.40 -3.68
C PRO A 227 6.26 15.89 -3.76
N SER A 228 6.84 15.48 -2.62
CA SER A 228 8.24 15.03 -2.52
C SER A 228 8.60 13.89 -3.47
N VAL A 229 7.71 12.90 -3.57
CA VAL A 229 7.89 11.72 -4.44
C VAL A 229 7.87 12.13 -5.91
N ALA A 230 6.90 12.97 -6.31
CA ALA A 230 6.83 13.50 -7.66
C ALA A 230 8.06 14.34 -8.00
N MET A 231 8.58 15.11 -7.03
CA MET A 231 9.81 15.88 -7.20
C MET A 231 11.01 14.98 -7.50
N LYS A 232 11.17 13.86 -6.77
CA LYS A 232 12.22 12.87 -7.01
C LYS A 232 12.09 12.21 -8.40
N VAL A 233 10.88 11.81 -8.78
CA VAL A 233 10.61 11.10 -10.03
C VAL A 233 10.81 12.00 -11.25
N TYR A 234 10.25 13.22 -11.22
CA TYR A 234 10.22 14.12 -12.36
C TYR A 234 11.38 15.12 -12.41
N LYS A 235 12.30 15.09 -11.44
CA LYS A 235 13.49 15.95 -11.37
C LYS A 235 14.21 16.12 -12.71
N LYS A 236 14.50 15.00 -13.39
CA LYS A 236 15.20 15.01 -14.69
C LYS A 236 14.40 15.71 -15.78
N LEU A 237 13.07 15.64 -15.72
CA LEU A 237 12.20 16.34 -16.66
C LEU A 237 12.16 17.83 -16.38
N PHE A 238 12.14 18.25 -15.11
CA PHE A 238 12.18 19.67 -14.74
C PHE A 238 13.46 20.35 -15.23
N TYR A 239 14.64 19.76 -14.99
CA TYR A 239 15.90 20.30 -15.54
C TYR A 239 15.93 20.32 -17.07
N LYS A 240 15.24 19.39 -17.73
CA LYS A 240 15.24 19.30 -19.20
C LYS A 240 14.32 20.33 -19.86
N HIS A 241 13.19 20.62 -19.23
CA HIS A 241 12.11 21.40 -19.86
C HIS A 241 11.87 22.78 -19.23
N ASP A 242 12.35 23.01 -18.01
CA ASP A 242 12.05 24.23 -17.25
C ASP A 242 13.18 24.54 -16.23
N LYS A 243 14.41 24.53 -16.75
CA LYS A 243 15.64 24.62 -15.94
C LYS A 243 15.69 25.89 -15.09
N GLU A 244 15.47 27.05 -15.72
CA GLU A 244 15.64 28.35 -15.07
C GLU A 244 14.65 28.56 -13.92
N ARG A 245 13.36 28.24 -14.11
CA ARG A 245 12.36 28.40 -13.05
C ARG A 245 12.53 27.36 -11.94
N PHE A 246 13.04 26.17 -12.29
CA PHE A 246 13.36 25.14 -11.31
C PHE A 246 14.57 25.53 -10.44
N GLU A 247 15.65 26.04 -11.05
CA GLU A 247 16.82 26.55 -10.31
C GLU A 247 16.42 27.72 -9.41
N GLN A 248 15.65 28.70 -9.91
CA GLN A 248 15.08 29.77 -9.09
C GLN A 248 14.23 29.24 -7.93
N TYR A 249 13.47 28.17 -8.14
CA TYR A 249 12.68 27.56 -7.07
C TYR A 249 13.55 26.91 -5.98
N LEU A 250 14.71 26.35 -6.34
CA LEU A 250 15.68 25.82 -5.38
C LEU A 250 16.35 26.95 -4.59
N ASP A 251 16.82 27.99 -5.28
CA ASP A 251 17.47 29.16 -4.66
C ASP A 251 16.55 29.92 -3.71
N VAL A 252 15.28 30.12 -4.09
CA VAL A 252 14.28 30.83 -3.26
C VAL A 252 13.96 30.07 -1.95
N LYS A 253 14.32 28.78 -1.86
CA LYS A 253 14.07 27.96 -0.67
C LYS A 253 15.20 27.88 0.33
N GLU A 254 16.43 28.26 -0.02
CA GLU A 254 17.46 28.59 0.98
C GLU A 254 17.00 29.74 1.90
N GLY A 255 16.11 30.61 1.41
CA GLY A 255 15.70 31.80 2.14
C GLY A 255 14.46 31.66 3.04
N LYS A 256 13.34 31.08 2.57
CA LYS A 256 12.03 31.34 3.23
C LYS A 256 10.91 30.29 3.14
N THR A 257 11.01 29.20 2.36
CA THR A 257 9.86 28.26 2.27
C THR A 257 10.26 26.78 2.25
N THR A 258 9.54 25.94 2.99
CA THR A 258 9.79 24.49 3.16
C THR A 258 9.38 23.63 1.94
N ILE A 259 10.23 22.77 1.36
CA ILE A 259 9.86 21.77 0.32
C ILE A 259 9.03 20.66 0.97
N ALA A 260 7.94 20.14 0.38
CA ALA A 260 7.26 18.97 0.94
C ALA A 260 8.25 17.81 1.14
N ALA A 261 8.45 17.33 2.37
CA ALA A 261 9.32 16.18 2.69
C ALA A 261 8.57 15.00 3.31
N GLY A 262 7.31 15.20 3.74
CA GLY A 262 6.60 14.26 4.61
C GLY A 262 6.28 12.88 4.02
N ALA A 263 6.44 12.67 2.71
CA ALA A 263 6.20 11.36 2.08
C ALA A 263 7.47 10.58 1.72
N LEU A 264 8.67 11.15 1.87
CA LEU A 264 9.93 10.43 1.67
C LEU A 264 10.48 9.93 3.01
N LEU A 265 11.03 8.73 3.01
CA LEU A 265 11.72 8.16 4.16
C LEU A 265 13.19 8.64 4.20
N PRO A 266 13.84 8.70 5.39
CA PRO A 266 15.21 9.19 5.53
C PRO A 266 16.20 8.52 4.58
N HIS A 267 16.14 7.18 4.46
CA HIS A 267 17.02 6.41 3.58
C HIS A 267 16.81 6.72 2.09
N GLU A 268 15.58 7.09 1.69
CA GLU A 268 15.28 7.44 0.30
C GLU A 268 15.83 8.82 -0.10
N ILE A 269 15.99 9.72 0.87
CA ILE A 269 16.63 11.02 0.71
C ILE A 269 18.14 10.82 0.60
N ILE A 270 18.76 10.08 1.52
CA ILE A 270 20.21 9.81 1.47
C ILE A 270 20.59 9.06 0.18
N ALA A 271 19.82 8.06 -0.22
CA ALA A 271 20.08 7.32 -1.47
C ALA A 271 20.06 8.23 -2.71
N SER A 272 19.36 9.37 -2.66
CA SER A 272 19.32 10.34 -3.76
C SER A 272 20.58 11.21 -3.89
N LEU A 273 21.47 11.20 -2.89
CA LEU A 273 22.78 11.87 -2.95
C LEU A 273 23.77 11.17 -3.91
N ASN A 274 23.55 9.89 -4.20
CA ASN A 274 24.38 9.13 -5.15
C ASN A 274 24.15 9.55 -6.61
N ASP A 275 23.11 10.35 -6.90
CA ASP A 275 22.85 10.90 -8.22
C ASP A 275 23.56 12.26 -8.38
N SER A 276 24.37 12.44 -9.43
CA SER A 276 25.19 13.65 -9.66
C SER A 276 24.43 14.98 -9.83
N THR A 277 23.10 14.93 -9.93
CA THR A 277 22.21 16.09 -10.01
C THR A 277 21.36 16.25 -8.75
N GLY A 278 21.56 15.36 -7.76
CA GLY A 278 20.72 15.04 -6.60
C GLY A 278 20.76 16.04 -5.45
N THR A 279 21.94 16.62 -5.21
CA THR A 279 22.39 17.09 -3.90
C THR A 279 21.51 18.16 -3.28
N GLU A 280 21.22 19.25 -4.01
CA GLU A 280 20.49 20.41 -3.46
C GLU A 280 19.06 20.08 -3.03
N VAL A 281 18.33 19.31 -3.84
CA VAL A 281 16.96 18.88 -3.51
C VAL A 281 16.96 17.95 -2.30
N ALA A 282 17.93 17.04 -2.23
CA ALA A 282 18.06 16.08 -1.13
C ALA A 282 18.39 16.80 0.18
N GLU A 283 19.29 17.79 0.15
CA GLU A 283 19.67 18.59 1.30
C GLU A 283 18.46 19.37 1.87
N LEU A 284 17.71 20.06 1.01
CA LEU A 284 16.49 20.78 1.42
C LEU A 284 15.39 19.85 1.97
N GLN A 285 15.29 18.62 1.44
CA GLN A 285 14.36 17.61 1.96
C GLN A 285 14.81 17.07 3.32
N TRP A 286 16.11 16.86 3.50
CA TRP A 286 16.72 16.41 4.75
C TRP A 286 16.56 17.45 5.85
N GLU A 287 16.91 18.71 5.57
CA GLU A 287 16.82 19.82 6.52
C GLU A 287 15.38 19.98 7.03
N ARG A 288 14.38 19.89 6.14
CA ARG A 288 12.98 19.92 6.57
C ARG A 288 12.63 18.74 7.48
N MET A 289 13.06 17.52 7.14
CA MET A 289 12.76 16.35 7.95
C MET A 289 13.32 16.50 9.37
N VAL A 290 14.54 16.98 9.51
CA VAL A 290 15.17 17.29 10.80
C VAL A 290 14.39 18.39 11.53
N ASN A 291 14.01 19.47 10.86
CA ASN A 291 13.22 20.56 11.45
C ASN A 291 11.82 20.11 11.91
N ASP A 292 11.13 19.28 11.12
CA ASP A 292 9.81 18.75 11.45
C ASP A 292 9.89 17.74 12.62
N LEU A 293 10.99 16.99 12.75
CA LEU A 293 11.26 16.14 13.92
C LEU A 293 11.58 16.99 15.15
N ALA A 294 12.46 17.98 15.03
CA ALA A 294 12.87 18.86 16.12
C ALA A 294 11.69 19.61 16.74
N LYS A 295 10.70 20.04 15.93
CA LYS A 295 9.44 20.63 16.40
C LYS A 295 8.60 19.69 17.29
N LYS A 296 8.69 18.38 17.08
CA LYS A 296 7.99 17.38 17.91
C LYS A 296 8.76 17.05 19.20
N GLY A 297 10.02 17.46 19.29
CA GLY A 297 10.92 17.21 20.41
C GLY A 297 12.20 16.51 19.96
N LYS A 298 13.27 16.72 20.72
CA LYS A 298 14.54 16.03 20.53
C LYS A 298 14.64 14.84 21.47
N LEU A 299 15.25 13.75 20.99
CA LEU A 299 15.61 12.64 21.86
C LEU A 299 16.85 13.05 22.66
N THR A 300 16.72 13.13 23.98
CA THR A 300 17.85 13.44 24.88
C THR A 300 18.38 12.16 25.51
N ASN A 301 19.69 12.08 25.72
CA ASN A 301 20.35 10.92 26.36
C ASN A 301 20.14 9.59 25.60
N CYS A 302 20.13 9.64 24.27
CA CYS A 302 20.06 8.47 23.40
C CYS A 302 21.37 8.27 22.63
N MET A 303 21.76 7.02 22.43
CA MET A 303 22.90 6.63 21.60
C MET A 303 22.40 5.81 20.42
N ALA A 304 22.67 6.27 19.20
CA ALA A 304 22.37 5.50 18.00
C ALA A 304 23.52 4.54 17.69
N ILE A 305 23.27 3.24 17.79
CA ILE A 305 24.22 2.19 17.41
C ILE A 305 23.75 1.61 16.07
N CYS A 306 24.50 1.89 15.01
CA CYS A 306 24.14 1.46 13.65
C CYS A 306 24.94 0.21 13.27
N ASP A 307 24.26 -0.90 13.00
CA ASP A 307 24.92 -2.08 12.41
C ASP A 307 25.18 -1.81 10.91
N VAL A 308 26.46 -1.93 10.53
CA VAL A 308 26.98 -1.79 9.15
C VAL A 308 27.74 -3.05 8.71
N SER A 309 27.48 -4.19 9.36
CA SER A 309 28.06 -5.48 9.00
C SER A 309 27.69 -5.90 7.56
N GLY A 310 28.47 -6.80 6.97
CA GLY A 310 28.24 -7.25 5.59
C GLY A 310 26.85 -7.86 5.34
N SER A 311 26.17 -8.34 6.38
CA SER A 311 24.79 -8.86 6.31
C SER A 311 23.73 -7.76 6.07
N MET A 312 24.07 -6.51 6.40
CA MET A 312 23.19 -5.34 6.27
C MET A 312 23.21 -4.72 4.86
N ASN A 313 24.03 -5.25 3.96
CA ASN A 313 24.27 -4.65 2.64
C ASN A 313 22.97 -4.38 1.85
N GLY A 314 22.89 -3.19 1.23
CA GLY A 314 21.70 -2.69 0.54
C GLY A 314 20.80 -1.83 1.44
N THR A 315 19.49 -1.90 1.20
CA THR A 315 18.49 -1.07 1.89
C THR A 315 18.54 -1.15 3.43
N PRO A 316 18.78 -2.30 4.08
CA PRO A 316 18.86 -2.36 5.55
C PRO A 316 19.94 -1.43 6.13
N MET A 317 21.13 -1.40 5.52
CA MET A 317 22.22 -0.51 5.92
C MET A 317 21.88 0.96 5.68
N GLU A 318 21.28 1.30 4.53
CA GLU A 318 20.85 2.67 4.24
C GLU A 318 19.82 3.17 5.26
N VAL A 319 18.88 2.32 5.67
CA VAL A 319 17.91 2.62 6.73
C VAL A 319 18.59 2.82 8.09
N SER A 320 19.51 1.91 8.45
CA SER A 320 20.28 1.97 9.71
C SER A 320 21.04 3.30 9.81
N VAL A 321 21.81 3.65 8.78
CA VAL A 321 22.59 4.90 8.73
C VAL A 321 21.69 6.12 8.74
N ALA A 322 20.62 6.14 7.93
CA ALA A 322 19.75 7.31 7.83
C ALA A 322 19.03 7.61 9.15
N LEU A 323 18.54 6.59 9.85
CA LEU A 323 17.92 6.76 11.16
C LEU A 323 18.95 7.15 12.22
N GLY A 324 20.16 6.59 12.17
CA GLY A 324 21.24 6.97 13.08
C GLY A 324 21.62 8.45 12.97
N LEU A 325 21.73 8.95 11.74
CA LEU A 325 21.99 10.37 11.47
C LEU A 325 20.84 11.25 11.99
N LEU A 326 19.59 10.85 11.72
CA LEU A 326 18.40 11.61 12.14
C LEU A 326 18.25 11.69 13.67
N ILE A 327 18.67 10.66 14.41
CA ILE A 327 18.68 10.67 15.89
C ILE A 327 19.82 11.54 16.44
N SER A 328 20.88 11.75 15.67
CA SER A 328 22.07 12.49 16.09
C SER A 328 21.98 14.01 15.91
N THR A 329 20.90 14.53 15.30
CA THR A 329 20.66 15.98 15.01
C THR A 329 19.76 16.68 16.03
#